data_AF-A0A8T4QZ66-F1
#
_entry.id   AF-A0A8T4QZ66-F1
#
_cell.length_a   1.000
_cell.length_b   1.000
_cell.length_c   1.000
_cell.angle_alpha   90.00
_cell.angle_beta   90.00
_cell.angle_gamma   90.00
#
_symmetry.space_group_name_H-M   'P 1'
#
loop_
_entity.id
_entity.type
_entity.pdbx_description
1 polymer ?
#
loop_
_entity_poly.entity_id
_entity_poly.type
_entity_poly.pdbx_seq_one_letter_code
_entity_poly.pdbx_strand_id
1 'polypeptide(L)'
;MIKIKNLAPFLQVEGEDAIGVKNLLKGLKKLPPAVRDSLIQVKLVSEDEILAQCGMNAWGCEYGGTVWIPDSGPSWPTGIYHEAAHARTDQLQSEIIKHEVGEEYISYTSYALELKRKYNQEYKPRVRFYTAEGENTENFCESCSVKVVWPNEDGTRLIEKPGVVTETEKKEIAELWSNYYFTDIGPDSRKSNFEKKWEVVAGPVYGEGLGEKIVAGHNAAKWKDGTDVPKNGVIMAYGANNFWEDVATFVEPFAEKNHDFFKQYISPSSPQYDGRYEEKLKLLYEYGFITEMDYLDVMSYKEE
;
A
#
# COMPACT_ATOMS: atom_id res chain seq x y z
N MET A 1 -3.90 19.52 -15.74
CA MET A 1 -4.51 18.60 -14.75
C MET A 1 -5.98 18.33 -15.04
N ILE A 2 -6.31 17.12 -15.47
CA ILE A 2 -7.66 16.61 -15.66
C ILE A 2 -8.12 16.00 -14.32
N LYS A 3 -9.30 16.40 -13.82
CA LYS A 3 -9.90 15.82 -12.60
C LYS A 3 -11.20 15.11 -12.96
N ILE A 4 -11.28 13.82 -12.68
CA ILE A 4 -12.48 13.01 -12.95
C ILE A 4 -12.95 12.40 -11.63
N LYS A 5 -14.13 12.81 -11.18
CA LYS A 5 -14.95 12.10 -10.20
C LYS A 5 -15.99 11.35 -11.01
N ASN A 6 -16.01 10.02 -11.04
CA ASN A 6 -17.14 9.19 -11.56
C ASN A 6 -16.88 7.66 -11.61
N LEU A 7 -15.97 7.09 -10.81
CA LEU A 7 -15.80 5.62 -10.72
C LEU A 7 -16.26 5.03 -9.38
N ALA A 8 -16.07 5.80 -8.32
CA ALA A 8 -16.61 5.59 -6.98
C ALA A 8 -16.97 6.98 -6.41
N PRO A 9 -17.83 7.10 -5.38
CA PRO A 9 -18.33 8.39 -4.90
C PRO A 9 -17.22 9.37 -4.47
N PHE A 10 -16.05 8.84 -4.09
CA PHE A 10 -14.95 9.61 -3.50
C PHE A 10 -13.63 9.56 -4.28
N LEU A 11 -13.51 8.69 -5.29
CA LEU A 11 -12.25 8.50 -6.03
C LEU A 11 -11.93 9.71 -6.91
N GLN A 12 -10.77 10.30 -6.66
CA GLN A 12 -10.22 11.40 -7.48
C GLN A 12 -9.13 10.85 -8.40
N VAL A 13 -9.28 11.07 -9.71
CA VAL A 13 -8.21 10.79 -10.68
C VAL A 13 -7.60 12.10 -11.15
N GLU A 14 -6.29 12.24 -11.00
CA GLU A 14 -5.49 13.39 -11.46
C GLU A 14 -4.44 12.94 -12.49
N GLY A 15 -4.26 13.74 -13.54
CA GLY A 15 -3.21 13.52 -14.54
C GLY A 15 -3.13 14.65 -15.56
N GLU A 16 -2.01 14.75 -16.27
CA GLU A 16 -1.82 15.76 -17.32
C GLU A 16 -2.16 15.22 -18.71
N ASP A 17 -1.85 13.94 -18.98
CA ASP A 17 -2.17 13.27 -20.24
C ASP A 17 -3.59 12.69 -20.25
N ALA A 18 -4.40 13.13 -21.21
CA ALA A 18 -5.77 12.64 -21.40
C ALA A 18 -5.82 11.16 -21.83
N ILE A 19 -4.83 10.68 -22.59
CA ILE A 19 -4.78 9.29 -23.06
C ILE A 19 -4.45 8.37 -21.88
N GLY A 20 -3.42 8.73 -21.12
CA GLY A 20 -3.08 8.14 -19.84
C GLY A 20 -4.32 8.08 -18.95
N VAL A 21 -4.92 9.21 -18.58
CA VAL A 21 -6.12 9.23 -17.72
C VAL A 21 -7.22 8.28 -18.21
N LYS A 22 -7.47 8.20 -19.53
CA LYS A 22 -8.45 7.27 -20.10
C LYS A 22 -8.07 5.80 -19.89
N ASN A 23 -6.80 5.42 -20.05
CA ASN A 23 -6.33 4.06 -19.81
C ASN A 23 -6.38 3.69 -18.32
N LEU A 24 -6.03 4.64 -17.44
CA LEU A 24 -6.13 4.48 -16.00
C LEU A 24 -7.57 4.18 -15.60
N LEU A 25 -8.52 4.99 -16.08
CA LEU A 25 -9.95 4.77 -15.83
C LEU A 25 -10.44 3.39 -16.31
N LYS A 26 -9.89 2.85 -17.40
CA LYS A 26 -10.21 1.49 -17.85
C LYS A 26 -9.68 0.44 -16.89
N GLY A 27 -8.44 0.59 -16.40
CA GLY A 27 -7.85 -0.30 -15.40
C GLY A 27 -8.65 -0.29 -14.10
N LEU A 28 -8.95 0.89 -13.57
CA LEU A 28 -9.73 1.07 -12.35
C LEU A 28 -11.15 0.46 -12.42
N LYS A 29 -11.78 0.46 -13.60
CA LYS A 29 -13.09 -0.19 -13.81
C LYS A 29 -13.04 -1.72 -13.74
N LYS A 30 -11.88 -2.32 -13.97
CA LYS A 30 -11.69 -3.78 -13.95
C LYS A 30 -11.34 -4.30 -12.56
N LEU A 31 -10.95 -3.44 -11.64
CA LEU A 31 -10.67 -3.81 -10.25
C LEU A 31 -11.93 -4.37 -9.58
N PRO A 32 -11.80 -5.35 -8.68
CA PRO A 32 -12.89 -5.77 -7.82
C PRO A 32 -13.46 -4.58 -7.05
N PRO A 33 -14.77 -4.55 -6.77
CA PRO A 33 -15.41 -3.41 -6.11
C PRO A 33 -14.74 -3.02 -4.80
N ALA A 34 -14.41 -3.98 -3.92
CA ALA A 34 -13.78 -3.67 -2.63
C ALA A 34 -12.39 -3.04 -2.77
N VAL A 35 -11.59 -3.49 -3.74
CA VAL A 35 -10.27 -2.91 -4.05
C VAL A 35 -10.41 -1.52 -4.69
N ARG A 36 -11.36 -1.35 -5.60
CA ARG A 36 -11.61 -0.04 -6.22
C ARG A 36 -12.09 0.98 -5.19
N ASP A 37 -12.97 0.55 -4.28
CA ASP A 37 -13.65 1.43 -3.34
C ASP A 37 -12.78 1.75 -2.12
N SER A 38 -11.63 1.07 -1.92
CA SER A 38 -10.61 1.45 -0.96
C SER A 38 -9.75 2.64 -1.43
N LEU A 39 -9.74 2.93 -2.74
CA LEU A 39 -9.00 4.06 -3.31
C LEU A 39 -9.68 5.40 -3.02
N ILE A 40 -8.89 6.34 -2.51
CA ILE A 40 -9.27 7.74 -2.30
C ILE A 40 -8.83 8.58 -3.49
N GLN A 41 -7.60 8.38 -3.96
CA GLN A 41 -7.02 9.17 -5.04
C GLN A 41 -6.05 8.35 -5.88
N VAL A 42 -6.04 8.57 -7.19
CA VAL A 42 -5.02 8.03 -8.09
C VAL A 42 -4.42 9.16 -8.91
N LYS A 43 -3.09 9.24 -8.91
CA LYS A 43 -2.32 10.26 -9.58
C LYS A 43 -1.46 9.64 -10.67
N LEU A 44 -1.66 10.12 -11.88
CA LEU A 44 -0.73 9.93 -12.98
C LEU A 44 0.30 11.05 -12.91
N VAL A 45 1.55 10.65 -12.73
CA VAL A 45 2.69 11.53 -12.45
C VAL A 45 3.86 11.14 -13.35
N SER A 46 4.82 12.04 -13.53
CA SER A 46 6.01 11.73 -14.34
C SER A 46 6.90 10.67 -13.68
N GLU A 47 7.80 10.04 -14.44
CA GLU A 47 8.81 9.12 -13.88
C GLU A 47 9.70 9.79 -12.83
N ASP A 48 10.04 11.08 -13.01
CA ASP A 48 10.81 11.86 -12.04
C ASP A 48 10.04 12.03 -10.72
N GLU A 49 8.73 12.25 -10.79
CA GLU A 49 7.87 12.33 -9.60
C GLU A 49 7.73 10.96 -8.91
N ILE A 50 7.67 9.86 -9.67
CA ILE A 50 7.74 8.50 -9.10
C ILE A 50 9.07 8.28 -8.38
N LEU A 51 10.19 8.63 -9.00
CA LEU A 51 11.50 8.51 -8.38
C LEU A 51 11.58 9.31 -7.07
N ALA A 52 11.05 10.54 -7.07
CA ALA A 52 11.04 11.42 -5.91
C ALA A 52 10.10 10.92 -4.80
N GLN A 53 8.94 10.35 -5.15
CA GLN A 53 7.89 10.00 -4.20
C GLN A 53 7.96 8.55 -3.72
N CYS A 54 8.25 7.61 -4.62
CA CYS A 54 8.22 6.17 -4.39
C CYS A 54 9.64 5.56 -4.30
N GLY A 55 10.64 6.28 -4.82
CA GLY A 55 12.05 5.86 -4.76
C GLY A 55 12.54 5.17 -6.03
N MET A 56 13.84 4.85 -6.03
CA MET A 56 14.51 4.31 -7.21
C MET A 56 13.97 2.92 -7.60
N ASN A 57 13.77 2.70 -8.90
CA ASN A 57 13.23 1.47 -9.48
C ASN A 57 11.80 1.10 -9.03
N ALA A 58 11.09 2.00 -8.35
CA ALA A 58 9.68 1.80 -8.01
C ALA A 58 8.80 2.05 -9.25
N TRP A 59 7.73 1.26 -9.38
CA TRP A 59 6.79 1.36 -10.50
C TRP A 59 5.50 2.11 -10.12
N GLY A 60 5.40 2.44 -8.85
CA GLY A 60 4.28 3.09 -8.22
C GLY A 60 4.52 3.07 -6.71
N CYS A 61 3.59 3.68 -5.99
CA CYS A 61 3.47 3.48 -4.56
C CYS A 61 2.07 3.82 -4.11
N GLU A 62 1.70 3.29 -2.96
CA GLU A 62 0.46 3.57 -2.26
C GLU A 62 0.76 4.18 -0.88
N TYR A 63 -0.01 5.19 -0.50
CA TYR A 63 0.04 5.78 0.84
C TYR A 63 -1.35 6.30 1.27
N GLY A 64 -2.04 5.53 2.12
CA GLY A 64 -3.28 5.94 2.79
C GLY A 64 -4.43 6.20 1.83
N GLY A 65 -4.70 5.24 0.95
CA GLY A 65 -5.69 5.26 -0.12
C GLY A 65 -5.30 6.11 -1.33
N THR A 66 -4.09 6.66 -1.39
CA THR A 66 -3.60 7.41 -2.55
C THR A 66 -2.59 6.57 -3.31
N VAL A 67 -2.76 6.47 -4.62
CA VAL A 67 -1.89 5.68 -5.50
C VAL A 67 -1.19 6.62 -6.49
N TRP A 68 0.13 6.50 -6.61
CA TRP A 68 0.95 7.23 -7.59
C TRP A 68 1.42 6.25 -8.66
N ILE A 69 1.14 6.54 -9.93
CA ILE A 69 1.47 5.68 -11.08
C ILE A 69 2.13 6.55 -12.16
N PRO A 70 3.17 6.06 -12.85
CA PRO A 70 3.79 6.78 -13.95
C PRO A 70 2.81 7.00 -15.12
N ASP A 71 2.85 8.20 -15.71
CA ASP A 71 2.02 8.64 -16.83
C ASP A 71 2.41 7.98 -18.18
N SER A 72 3.58 7.37 -18.25
CA SER A 72 3.98 6.44 -19.31
C SER A 72 4.52 5.15 -18.70
N GLY A 73 3.88 4.01 -18.98
CA GLY A 73 4.35 2.72 -18.49
C GLY A 73 3.71 1.52 -19.19
N PRO A 74 4.47 0.43 -19.45
CA PRO A 74 3.97 -0.74 -20.18
C PRO A 74 3.02 -1.65 -19.38
N SER A 75 2.88 -1.46 -18.07
CA SER A 75 2.26 -2.42 -17.13
C SER A 75 1.02 -1.91 -16.41
N TRP A 76 0.31 -0.94 -17.00
CA TRP A 76 -0.75 -0.19 -16.29
C TRP A 76 -1.81 -1.06 -15.59
N PRO A 77 -2.43 -2.09 -16.20
CA PRO A 77 -3.41 -2.90 -15.48
C PRO A 77 -2.81 -3.55 -14.23
N THR A 78 -1.61 -4.12 -14.35
CA THR A 78 -0.91 -4.85 -13.30
C THR A 78 -0.45 -3.91 -12.18
N GLY A 79 0.26 -2.83 -12.53
CA GLY A 79 0.74 -1.85 -11.55
C GLY A 79 -0.41 -1.16 -10.81
N ILE A 80 -1.50 -0.79 -11.50
CA ILE A 80 -2.67 -0.20 -10.83
C ILE A 80 -3.29 -1.18 -9.83
N TYR A 81 -3.39 -2.47 -10.18
CA TYR A 81 -3.98 -3.47 -9.30
C TYR A 81 -3.08 -3.76 -8.10
N HIS A 82 -1.77 -3.85 -8.33
CA HIS A 82 -0.76 -3.97 -7.27
C HIS A 82 -0.92 -2.84 -6.25
N GLU A 83 -0.85 -1.58 -6.69
CA GLU A 83 -0.95 -0.45 -5.77
C GLU A 83 -2.35 -0.33 -5.14
N ALA A 84 -3.41 -0.69 -5.86
CA ALA A 84 -4.76 -0.69 -5.28
C ALA A 84 -4.95 -1.80 -4.24
N ALA A 85 -4.23 -2.92 -4.34
CA ALA A 85 -4.24 -3.96 -3.32
C ALA A 85 -3.60 -3.45 -2.02
N HIS A 86 -2.52 -2.68 -2.07
CA HIS A 86 -1.98 -1.99 -0.88
C HIS A 86 -3.05 -1.14 -0.20
N ALA A 87 -3.80 -0.33 -0.95
CA ALA A 87 -4.88 0.50 -0.40
C ALA A 87 -5.99 -0.32 0.27
N ARG A 88 -6.33 -1.50 -0.29
CA ARG A 88 -7.31 -2.41 0.33
C ARG A 88 -6.77 -3.04 1.61
N THR A 89 -5.51 -3.46 1.63
CA THR A 89 -4.84 -3.97 2.82
C THR A 89 -4.81 -2.91 3.92
N ASP A 90 -4.48 -1.66 3.58
CA ASP A 90 -4.50 -0.50 4.48
C ASP A 90 -5.89 -0.24 5.09
N GLN A 91 -6.94 -0.38 4.27
CA GLN A 91 -8.33 -0.24 4.71
C GLN A 91 -8.70 -1.32 5.74
N LEU A 92 -8.40 -2.59 5.44
CA LEU A 92 -8.64 -3.72 6.36
C LEU A 92 -7.88 -3.55 7.68
N GLN A 93 -6.69 -2.96 7.61
CA GLN A 93 -5.88 -2.64 8.76
C GLN A 93 -6.50 -1.52 9.62
N SER A 94 -7.05 -0.49 8.96
CA SER A 94 -7.68 0.66 9.60
C SER A 94 -9.06 0.34 10.21
N GLU A 95 -9.80 -0.62 9.65
CA GLU A 95 -11.10 -1.07 10.15
C GLU A 95 -11.00 -1.67 11.57
N ILE A 96 -9.91 -2.35 11.91
CA ILE A 96 -9.65 -2.83 13.28
C ILE A 96 -9.51 -1.66 14.25
N ILE A 97 -8.75 -0.64 13.86
CA ILE A 97 -8.44 0.46 14.78
C ILE A 97 -9.69 1.28 15.09
N LYS A 98 -10.60 1.43 14.12
CA LYS A 98 -11.93 2.04 14.37
C LYS A 98 -12.80 1.21 15.31
N HIS A 99 -12.75 -0.12 15.22
CA HIS A 99 -13.55 -1.00 16.07
C HIS A 99 -12.99 -1.17 17.50
N GLU A 100 -11.67 -1.13 17.67
CA GLU A 100 -11.00 -1.31 18.97
C GLU A 100 -10.77 0.02 19.73
N VAL A 101 -10.62 1.15 19.02
CA VAL A 101 -10.25 2.45 19.61
C VAL A 101 -11.37 3.51 19.46
N GLY A 102 -12.43 3.24 18.69
CA GLY A 102 -13.57 4.13 18.48
C GLY A 102 -13.48 5.00 17.20
N GLU A 103 -14.59 5.65 16.84
CA GLU A 103 -14.78 6.37 15.55
C GLU A 103 -13.81 7.54 15.29
N GLU A 104 -13.08 8.02 16.31
CA GLU A 104 -12.16 9.18 16.23
C GLU A 104 -10.71 8.82 15.84
N TYR A 105 -10.47 7.63 15.30
CA TYR A 105 -9.14 7.29 14.80
C TYR A 105 -8.85 7.96 13.44
N ILE A 106 -8.12 9.09 13.48
CA ILE A 106 -7.53 9.73 12.31
C ILE A 106 -6.09 9.23 12.20
N SER A 107 -5.79 8.42 11.17
CA SER A 107 -4.41 7.98 10.92
C SER A 107 -3.48 9.19 10.75
N TYR A 108 -2.19 9.07 11.09
CA TYR A 108 -1.20 10.12 10.83
C TYR A 108 -1.27 10.64 9.39
N THR A 109 -1.49 9.73 8.43
CA THR A 109 -1.69 10.06 7.02
C THR A 109 -2.94 10.90 6.81
N SER A 110 -4.05 10.56 7.45
CA SER A 110 -5.30 11.33 7.43
C SER A 110 -5.12 12.74 8.04
N TYR A 111 -4.38 12.86 9.15
CA TYR A 111 -4.09 14.16 9.77
C TYR A 111 -3.11 15.01 8.95
N ALA A 112 -2.04 14.41 8.39
CA ALA A 112 -1.13 15.09 7.48
C ALA A 112 -1.87 15.59 6.22
N LEU A 113 -2.88 14.85 5.75
CA LEU A 113 -3.78 15.27 4.68
C LEU A 113 -4.72 16.40 5.11
N GLU A 114 -5.23 16.40 6.34
CA GLU A 114 -6.01 17.51 6.90
C GLU A 114 -5.17 18.78 7.05
N LEU A 115 -3.95 18.68 7.56
CA LEU A 115 -3.00 19.80 7.60
C LEU A 115 -2.70 20.33 6.20
N LYS A 116 -2.42 19.43 5.24
CA LYS A 116 -2.24 19.80 3.84
C LYS A 116 -3.45 20.60 3.31
N ARG A 117 -4.67 20.13 3.58
CA ARG A 117 -5.93 20.80 3.20
C ARG A 117 -6.10 22.15 3.89
N LYS A 118 -5.87 22.22 5.21
CA LYS A 118 -5.99 23.42 6.04
C LYS A 118 -5.05 24.53 5.59
N TYR A 119 -3.81 24.19 5.25
CA TYR A 119 -2.78 25.14 4.85
C TYR A 119 -2.65 25.33 3.33
N ASN A 120 -3.50 24.67 2.53
CA ASN A 120 -3.51 24.72 1.07
C ASN A 120 -2.11 24.52 0.46
N GLN A 121 -1.37 23.53 0.95
CA GLN A 121 -0.01 23.22 0.49
C GLN A 121 -0.02 22.08 -0.52
N GLU A 122 0.95 22.09 -1.44
CA GLU A 122 1.10 21.06 -2.48
C GLU A 122 1.67 19.75 -1.91
N TYR A 123 2.63 19.85 -1.01
CA TYR A 123 3.32 18.71 -0.40
C TYR A 123 2.77 18.33 0.98
N LYS A 124 2.88 17.04 1.33
CA LYS A 124 2.52 16.56 2.67
C LYS A 124 3.53 17.09 3.70
N PRO A 125 3.09 17.64 4.83
CA PRO A 125 4.00 17.95 5.91
C PRO A 125 4.53 16.66 6.55
N ARG A 126 5.72 16.73 7.14
CA ARG A 126 6.21 15.76 8.12
C ARG A 126 6.08 16.34 9.52
N VAL A 127 5.42 15.63 10.42
CA VAL A 127 5.44 15.95 11.85
C VAL A 127 6.71 15.33 12.43
N ARG A 128 7.46 16.13 13.18
CA ARG A 128 8.69 15.70 13.85
C ARG A 128 8.63 16.05 15.32
N PHE A 129 9.14 15.14 16.15
CA PHE A 129 9.21 15.29 17.60
C PHE A 129 10.65 15.61 18.00
N TYR A 130 10.81 16.63 18.84
CA TYR A 130 12.10 17.08 19.34
C TYR A 130 12.15 16.92 20.85
N THR A 131 13.13 16.16 21.34
CA THR A 131 13.39 16.03 22.78
C THR A 131 14.05 17.30 23.33
N ALA A 132 14.15 17.41 24.66
CA ALA A 132 14.88 18.50 25.31
C ALA A 132 16.37 18.56 24.92
N GLU A 133 16.92 17.44 24.43
CA GLU A 133 18.30 17.29 23.97
C GLU A 133 18.46 17.68 22.49
N GLY A 134 17.37 18.05 21.80
CA GLY A 134 17.37 18.45 20.40
C GLY A 134 17.39 17.29 19.41
N GLU A 135 17.33 16.04 19.90
CA GLU A 135 17.26 14.87 19.04
C GLU A 135 15.91 14.81 18.32
N ASN A 136 16.01 14.57 17.01
CA ASN A 136 14.86 14.45 16.13
C ASN A 136 14.43 12.99 16.08
N THR A 137 13.23 12.70 16.56
CA THR A 137 12.73 11.33 16.58
C THR A 137 11.48 11.22 15.72
N GLU A 138 11.32 10.06 15.09
CA GLU A 138 10.10 9.68 14.36
C GLU A 138 9.04 9.11 15.32
N ASN A 139 9.37 8.95 16.60
CA ASN A 139 8.50 8.39 17.63
C ASN A 139 7.98 9.51 18.55
N PHE A 140 6.72 9.43 18.97
CA PHE A 140 6.18 10.38 19.93
C PHE A 140 6.84 10.25 21.29
N CYS A 141 7.09 11.39 21.93
CA CYS A 141 7.41 11.47 23.34
C CYS A 141 6.56 12.57 23.98
N GLU A 142 6.00 12.28 25.16
CA GLU A 142 5.04 13.16 25.84
C GLU A 142 5.65 14.52 26.21
N SER A 143 6.97 14.57 26.41
CA SER A 143 7.74 15.79 26.71
C SER A 143 8.33 16.47 25.48
N CYS A 144 8.09 15.95 24.27
CA CYS A 144 8.67 16.47 23.04
C CYS A 144 7.96 17.73 22.57
N SER A 145 8.72 18.67 22.00
CA SER A 145 8.12 19.72 21.18
C SER A 145 7.80 19.17 19.79
N VAL A 146 6.59 19.46 19.29
CA VAL A 146 6.12 19.04 17.97
C VAL A 146 6.38 20.14 16.96
N LYS A 147 6.98 19.80 15.82
CA LYS A 147 7.07 20.70 14.66
C LYS A 147 6.49 20.05 13.40
N VAL A 148 5.77 20.84 12.63
CA VAL A 148 5.30 20.49 11.29
C VAL A 148 6.32 21.03 10.29
N VAL A 149 6.96 20.13 9.55
CA VAL A 149 8.05 20.45 8.64
C VAL A 149 7.57 20.26 7.21
N TRP A 150 7.76 21.28 6.38
CA TRP A 150 7.27 21.28 5.00
C TRP A 150 8.43 21.01 4.04
N PRO A 151 8.24 20.16 3.02
CA PRO A 151 9.15 20.10 1.89
C PRO A 151 9.23 21.48 1.20
N ASN A 152 10.41 21.84 0.70
CA ASN A 152 10.58 22.97 -0.20
C ASN A 152 10.00 22.68 -1.59
N GLU A 153 9.98 23.70 -2.45
CA GLU A 153 9.40 23.65 -3.80
C GLU A 153 10.03 22.60 -4.74
N ASP A 154 11.22 22.10 -4.44
CA ASP A 154 11.89 21.03 -5.19
C ASP A 154 11.87 19.66 -4.48
N GLY A 155 11.23 19.56 -3.30
CA GLY A 155 11.12 18.34 -2.51
C GLY A 155 12.41 17.86 -1.82
N THR A 156 13.54 18.53 -1.99
CA THR A 156 14.86 18.04 -1.54
C THR A 156 15.30 18.54 -0.16
N ARG A 157 14.73 19.63 0.35
CA ARG A 157 15.06 20.19 1.68
C ARG A 157 13.81 20.47 2.50
N LEU A 158 13.89 20.09 3.77
CA LEU A 158 12.91 20.43 4.79
C LEU A 158 13.08 21.91 5.16
N ILE A 159 12.14 22.77 4.77
CA ILE A 159 12.10 24.16 5.22
C ILE A 159 11.17 24.21 6.43
N GLU A 160 11.70 24.63 7.58
CA GLU A 160 10.87 25.06 8.70
C GLU A 160 10.11 26.32 8.28
N LYS A 161 8.89 26.18 7.77
CA LYS A 161 7.98 27.32 7.63
C LYS A 161 7.32 27.57 9.00
N PRO A 162 7.36 28.81 9.53
CA PRO A 162 6.73 29.14 10.79
C PRO A 162 5.21 29.15 10.61
N GLY A 163 4.58 28.04 10.98
CA GLY A 163 3.18 27.99 11.39
C GLY A 163 3.18 27.51 12.83
N VAL A 164 2.70 28.32 13.75
CA VAL A 164 2.57 27.91 15.16
C VAL A 164 1.49 26.83 15.18
N VAL A 165 1.90 25.56 15.35
CA VAL A 165 1.00 24.51 15.84
C VAL A 165 0.54 25.00 17.20
N THR A 166 -0.73 25.34 17.32
CA THR A 166 -1.32 25.81 18.57
C THR A 166 -1.17 24.73 19.64
N GLU A 167 -1.16 25.10 20.91
CA GLU A 167 -1.10 24.12 22.01
C GLU A 167 -2.28 23.12 21.95
N THR A 168 -3.44 23.54 21.44
CA THR A 168 -4.58 22.65 21.16
C THR A 168 -4.23 21.62 20.09
N GLU A 169 -3.70 22.05 18.94
CA GLU A 169 -3.29 21.12 17.86
C GLU A 169 -2.15 20.20 18.30
N LYS A 170 -1.23 20.67 19.15
CA LYS A 170 -0.20 19.80 19.73
C LYS A 170 -0.80 18.73 20.61
N LYS A 171 -1.81 19.08 21.40
CA LYS A 171 -2.52 18.14 22.27
C LYS A 171 -3.33 17.13 21.46
N GLU A 172 -4.01 17.56 20.39
CA GLU A 172 -4.71 16.69 19.46
C GLU A 172 -3.74 15.73 18.75
N ILE A 173 -2.59 16.21 18.28
CA ILE A 173 -1.52 15.36 17.70
C ILE A 173 -0.99 14.37 18.72
N ALA A 174 -0.75 14.82 19.95
CA ALA A 174 -0.25 13.99 21.03
C ALA A 174 -1.25 12.90 21.42
N GLU A 175 -2.54 13.22 21.47
CA GLU A 175 -3.64 12.27 21.74
C GLU A 175 -3.81 11.26 20.59
N LEU A 176 -3.74 11.72 19.33
CA LEU A 176 -3.76 10.82 18.16
C LEU A 176 -2.53 9.89 18.13
N TRP A 177 -1.35 10.40 18.49
CA TRP A 177 -0.12 9.63 18.46
C TRP A 177 0.05 8.71 19.67
N SER A 178 -0.40 9.11 20.86
CA SER A 178 -0.47 8.24 22.03
C SER A 178 -1.46 7.09 21.78
N ASN A 179 -2.53 7.30 21.03
CA ASN A 179 -3.39 6.22 20.55
C ASN A 179 -2.73 5.34 19.46
N TYR A 180 -1.81 5.89 18.66
CA TYR A 180 -1.04 5.16 17.64
C TYR A 180 0.08 4.26 18.24
N TYR A 181 0.67 4.65 19.38
CA TYR A 181 1.79 3.92 20.00
C TYR A 181 1.53 3.32 21.39
N PHE A 182 0.52 3.78 22.14
CA PHE A 182 0.33 3.51 23.57
C PHE A 182 -1.12 3.18 23.95
N THR A 183 -1.75 2.25 23.23
CA THR A 183 -2.59 1.29 23.94
C THR A 183 -1.79 -0.01 24.01
N ASP A 184 -1.87 -0.71 25.15
CA ASP A 184 -1.26 -2.02 25.46
C ASP A 184 -1.70 -3.17 24.51
N ILE A 185 -2.00 -2.85 23.26
CA ILE A 185 -2.23 -3.80 22.20
C ILE A 185 -0.87 -4.14 21.60
N GLY A 186 -0.39 -5.34 21.93
CA GLY A 186 0.85 -5.90 21.39
C GLY A 186 0.94 -5.86 19.86
N PRO A 187 2.11 -6.15 19.27
CA PRO A 187 2.33 -6.08 17.82
C PRO A 187 1.28 -6.86 17.01
N ASP A 188 0.75 -7.96 17.53
CA ASP A 188 -0.30 -8.76 16.87
C ASP A 188 -1.68 -8.08 16.83
N SER A 189 -2.02 -7.23 17.78
CA SER A 189 -3.29 -6.49 17.76
C SER A 189 -3.31 -5.34 16.75
N ARG A 190 -2.14 -4.95 16.24
CA ARG A 190 -2.04 -4.03 15.11
C ARG A 190 -2.14 -4.74 13.75
N LYS A 191 -2.47 -6.03 13.71
CA LYS A 191 -2.64 -6.78 12.46
C LYS A 191 -4.11 -7.06 12.19
N SER A 192 -4.54 -6.81 10.96
CA SER A 192 -5.87 -7.17 10.48
C SER A 192 -6.13 -8.68 10.64
N ASN A 193 -7.39 -9.10 10.77
CA ASN A 193 -7.72 -10.52 10.71
C ASN A 193 -7.27 -11.15 9.37
N PHE A 194 -7.20 -10.34 8.32
CA PHE A 194 -6.63 -10.72 7.04
C PHE A 194 -5.14 -11.02 7.15
N GLU A 195 -4.33 -10.07 7.64
CA GLU A 195 -2.88 -10.23 7.82
C GLU A 195 -2.54 -11.42 8.69
N LYS A 196 -3.22 -11.57 9.84
CA LYS A 196 -3.02 -12.73 10.74
C LYS A 196 -3.24 -14.06 10.03
N LYS A 197 -4.34 -14.19 9.27
CA LYS A 197 -4.62 -15.42 8.50
C LYS A 197 -3.58 -15.60 7.39
N TRP A 198 -3.21 -14.53 6.69
CA TRP A 198 -2.26 -14.57 5.59
C TRP A 198 -0.87 -15.02 6.05
N GLU A 199 -0.34 -14.46 7.12
CA GLU A 199 0.98 -14.81 7.66
C GLU A 199 1.03 -16.27 8.15
N VAL A 200 -0.07 -16.78 8.72
CA VAL A 200 -0.18 -18.20 9.10
C VAL A 200 -0.02 -19.09 7.85
N VAL A 201 -0.66 -18.72 6.74
CA VAL A 201 -0.52 -19.44 5.46
C VAL A 201 0.87 -19.27 4.87
N ALA A 202 1.41 -18.05 4.86
CA ALA A 202 2.71 -17.75 4.27
C ALA A 202 3.85 -18.51 4.99
N GLY A 203 3.80 -18.59 6.32
CA GLY A 203 4.87 -19.12 7.14
C GLY A 203 6.12 -18.23 7.11
N PRO A 204 7.30 -18.76 7.47
CA PRO A 204 8.54 -17.99 7.52
C PRO A 204 9.15 -17.81 6.12
N VAL A 205 8.44 -17.15 5.20
CA VAL A 205 8.94 -16.94 3.83
C VAL A 205 9.58 -15.56 3.64
N TYR A 206 9.16 -14.57 4.43
CA TYR A 206 9.57 -13.19 4.19
C TYR A 206 11.05 -12.94 4.50
N GLY A 207 11.74 -12.32 3.55
CA GLY A 207 13.17 -12.05 3.63
C GLY A 207 14.07 -13.25 3.31
N GLU A 208 13.50 -14.45 3.17
CA GLU A 208 14.28 -15.67 2.94
C GLU A 208 14.69 -15.81 1.46
N GLY A 209 15.97 -16.10 1.21
CA GLY A 209 16.47 -16.38 -0.14
C GLY A 209 16.47 -15.20 -1.12
N LEU A 210 16.22 -13.97 -0.64
CA LEU A 210 16.20 -12.75 -1.45
C LEU A 210 17.60 -12.23 -1.83
N GLY A 211 17.69 -11.67 -3.03
CA GLY A 211 18.88 -11.03 -3.58
C GLY A 211 19.13 -9.61 -3.07
N GLU A 212 19.80 -8.80 -3.87
CA GLU A 212 20.14 -7.41 -3.51
C GLU A 212 18.90 -6.51 -3.45
N LYS A 213 18.87 -5.63 -2.44
CA LYS A 213 17.79 -4.67 -2.19
C LYS A 213 17.96 -3.42 -3.05
N ILE A 214 17.41 -3.46 -4.26
CA ILE A 214 17.58 -2.41 -5.27
C ILE A 214 16.32 -1.57 -5.53
N VAL A 215 15.16 -2.02 -5.06
CA VAL A 215 13.88 -1.30 -5.22
C VAL A 215 13.64 -0.46 -3.98
N ALA A 216 13.50 0.86 -4.18
CA ALA A 216 13.40 1.87 -3.14
C ALA A 216 14.48 1.77 -2.03
N GLY A 217 15.60 1.10 -2.33
CA GLY A 217 16.71 0.84 -1.40
C GLY A 217 16.45 -0.20 -0.30
N HIS A 218 15.30 -0.89 -0.30
CA HIS A 218 14.95 -1.81 0.79
C HIS A 218 14.28 -3.13 0.36
N ASN A 219 13.77 -3.22 -0.88
CA ASN A 219 13.18 -4.43 -1.44
C ASN A 219 14.08 -5.07 -2.50
N ALA A 220 14.16 -6.39 -2.49
CA ALA A 220 14.82 -7.18 -3.51
C ALA A 220 13.85 -7.51 -4.66
N ALA A 221 14.28 -7.26 -5.90
CA ALA A 221 13.48 -7.59 -7.10
C ALA A 221 13.61 -9.07 -7.53
N LYS A 222 14.60 -9.79 -6.99
CA LYS A 222 14.97 -11.14 -7.44
C LYS A 222 15.41 -12.01 -6.27
N TRP A 223 15.33 -13.32 -6.47
CA TRP A 223 15.96 -14.32 -5.60
C TRP A 223 17.49 -14.24 -5.67
N LYS A 224 18.19 -14.83 -4.69
CA LYS A 224 19.68 -14.90 -4.67
C LYS A 224 20.28 -15.59 -5.90
N ASP A 225 19.53 -16.50 -6.52
CA ASP A 225 19.92 -17.19 -7.76
C ASP A 225 19.65 -16.36 -9.03
N GLY A 226 19.17 -15.12 -8.89
CA GLY A 226 18.90 -14.19 -9.98
C GLY A 226 17.58 -14.44 -10.71
N THR A 227 16.77 -15.41 -10.26
CA THR A 227 15.44 -15.66 -10.82
C THR A 227 14.36 -14.80 -10.16
N ASP A 228 13.18 -14.74 -10.76
CA ASP A 228 11.98 -14.09 -10.21
C ASP A 228 10.73 -14.97 -10.34
N VAL A 229 10.93 -16.29 -10.31
CA VAL A 229 9.86 -17.27 -10.49
C VAL A 229 9.11 -17.53 -9.17
N PRO A 230 7.86 -18.01 -9.20
CA PRO A 230 7.12 -18.40 -8.00
C PRO A 230 7.88 -19.47 -7.18
N LYS A 231 8.00 -19.25 -5.86
CA LYS A 231 8.66 -20.16 -4.92
C LYS A 231 8.05 -20.00 -3.53
N ASN A 232 8.09 -21.05 -2.72
CA ASN A 232 7.74 -20.99 -1.30
C ASN A 232 6.38 -20.33 -0.99
N GLY A 233 5.36 -20.57 -1.83
CA GLY A 233 4.05 -19.98 -1.64
C GLY A 233 3.94 -18.48 -1.98
N VAL A 234 4.94 -17.86 -2.59
CA VAL A 234 4.86 -16.48 -3.14
C VAL A 234 5.00 -16.50 -4.66
N ILE A 235 4.31 -15.59 -5.35
CA ILE A 235 4.27 -15.62 -6.82
C ILE A 235 5.54 -15.06 -7.48
N MET A 236 6.39 -14.34 -6.75
CA MET A 236 7.64 -13.78 -7.26
C MET A 236 8.56 -13.38 -6.09
N ALA A 237 9.83 -13.08 -6.39
CA ALA A 237 10.79 -12.71 -5.34
C ALA A 237 10.41 -11.38 -4.68
N TYR A 238 9.88 -10.43 -5.45
CA TYR A 238 9.46 -9.14 -4.92
C TYR A 238 8.39 -9.29 -3.82
N GLY A 239 7.42 -10.19 -4.00
CA GLY A 239 6.40 -10.49 -2.99
C GLY A 239 6.95 -11.12 -1.71
N ALA A 240 8.12 -11.77 -1.74
CA ALA A 240 8.75 -12.32 -0.55
C ALA A 240 9.44 -11.27 0.34
N ASN A 241 9.45 -9.98 -0.02
CA ASN A 241 10.06 -8.96 0.85
C ASN A 241 9.29 -8.79 2.17
N ASN A 242 7.96 -8.81 2.13
CA ASN A 242 7.10 -8.64 3.30
C ASN A 242 5.63 -8.99 2.95
N PHE A 243 4.76 -9.01 3.96
CA PHE A 243 3.32 -9.26 3.83
C PHE A 243 2.62 -8.38 2.79
N TRP A 244 2.92 -7.08 2.78
CA TRP A 244 2.26 -6.10 1.89
C TRP A 244 2.53 -6.43 0.42
N GLU A 245 3.81 -6.65 0.09
CA GLU A 245 4.21 -7.00 -1.27
C GLU A 245 3.73 -8.38 -1.69
N ASP A 246 3.66 -9.34 -0.76
CA ASP A 246 3.11 -10.67 -1.04
C ASP A 246 1.66 -10.56 -1.52
N VAL A 247 0.81 -9.85 -0.76
CA VAL A 247 -0.59 -9.62 -1.15
C VAL A 247 -0.70 -8.87 -2.47
N ALA A 248 0.04 -7.76 -2.62
CA ALA A 248 -0.03 -6.91 -3.80
C ALA A 248 0.46 -7.59 -5.07
N THR A 249 1.53 -8.39 -4.98
CA THR A 249 1.98 -9.21 -6.10
C THR A 249 0.97 -10.32 -6.39
N PHE A 250 0.41 -10.99 -5.38
CA PHE A 250 -0.52 -12.11 -5.61
C PHE A 250 -1.75 -11.77 -6.46
N VAL A 251 -2.19 -10.49 -6.46
CA VAL A 251 -3.31 -10.05 -7.29
C VAL A 251 -2.92 -9.75 -8.75
N GLU A 252 -1.64 -9.62 -9.07
CA GLU A 252 -1.16 -9.20 -10.39
C GLU A 252 -1.63 -10.08 -11.55
N PRO A 253 -1.65 -11.42 -11.46
CA PRO A 253 -2.16 -12.27 -12.55
C PRO A 253 -3.62 -11.97 -12.93
N PHE A 254 -4.43 -11.45 -12.01
CA PHE A 254 -5.83 -11.13 -12.24
C PHE A 254 -6.04 -9.83 -13.01
N ALA A 255 -5.04 -8.94 -13.05
CA ALA A 255 -5.11 -7.67 -13.79
C ALA A 255 -5.39 -7.90 -15.29
N GLU A 256 -4.84 -8.98 -15.82
CA GLU A 256 -4.95 -9.37 -17.22
C GLU A 256 -5.76 -10.65 -17.44
N LYS A 257 -6.44 -11.15 -16.39
CA LYS A 257 -7.20 -12.42 -16.41
C LYS A 257 -6.34 -13.64 -16.77
N ASN A 258 -5.08 -13.64 -16.34
CA ASN A 258 -4.16 -14.75 -16.52
C ASN A 258 -4.37 -15.81 -15.41
N HIS A 259 -5.56 -16.41 -15.35
CA HIS A 259 -5.92 -17.38 -14.31
C HIS A 259 -5.12 -18.69 -14.44
N ASP A 260 -4.74 -19.06 -15.67
CA ASP A 260 -3.89 -20.22 -15.98
C ASP A 260 -2.53 -20.19 -15.26
N PHE A 261 -2.05 -19.00 -14.88
CA PHE A 261 -0.82 -18.84 -14.09
C PHE A 261 -0.80 -19.75 -12.86
N PHE A 262 -1.93 -19.88 -12.17
CA PHE A 262 -2.01 -20.64 -10.91
C PHE A 262 -2.07 -22.15 -11.11
N LYS A 263 -2.42 -22.64 -12.31
CA LYS A 263 -2.71 -24.06 -12.59
C LYS A 263 -1.66 -25.02 -12.04
N GLN A 264 -0.38 -24.74 -12.30
CA GLN A 264 0.72 -25.60 -11.85
C GLN A 264 1.03 -25.50 -10.34
N TYR A 265 0.53 -24.47 -9.65
CA TYR A 265 0.79 -24.24 -8.23
C TYR A 265 -0.32 -24.78 -7.32
N ILE A 266 -1.53 -24.98 -7.87
CA ILE A 266 -2.69 -25.46 -7.11
C ILE A 266 -3.15 -26.88 -7.46
N SER A 267 -2.72 -27.46 -8.60
CA SER A 267 -3.06 -28.85 -8.94
C SER A 267 -2.18 -29.82 -8.13
N PRO A 268 -2.74 -30.72 -7.29
CA PRO A 268 -1.97 -31.65 -6.47
C PRO A 268 -1.10 -32.63 -7.26
N SER A 269 -1.36 -32.79 -8.56
CA SER A 269 -0.58 -33.64 -9.46
C SER A 269 0.72 -32.96 -9.95
N SER A 270 0.81 -31.63 -9.81
CA SER A 270 1.94 -30.84 -10.28
C SER A 270 3.15 -30.97 -9.33
N PRO A 271 4.39 -31.10 -9.86
CA PRO A 271 5.59 -31.04 -9.04
C PRO A 271 5.84 -29.65 -8.41
N GLN A 272 5.16 -28.61 -8.89
CA GLN A 272 5.21 -27.24 -8.35
C GLN A 272 4.07 -26.95 -7.36
N TYR A 273 3.24 -27.95 -7.05
CA TYR A 273 2.14 -27.80 -6.11
C TYR A 273 2.61 -27.33 -4.75
N ASP A 274 1.94 -26.32 -4.22
CA ASP A 274 2.13 -25.82 -2.86
C ASP A 274 0.78 -25.34 -2.33
N GLY A 275 0.26 -26.01 -1.30
CA GLY A 275 -1.08 -25.76 -0.76
C GLY A 275 -1.31 -24.32 -0.29
N ARG A 276 -0.24 -23.56 -0.03
CA ARG A 276 -0.32 -22.14 0.35
C ARG A 276 -0.93 -21.27 -0.74
N TYR A 277 -0.76 -21.60 -2.02
CA TYR A 277 -1.37 -20.83 -3.11
C TYR A 277 -2.89 -20.91 -3.05
N GLU A 278 -3.45 -22.11 -2.84
CA GLU A 278 -4.90 -22.30 -2.69
C GLU A 278 -5.44 -21.52 -1.48
N GLU A 279 -4.76 -21.63 -0.34
CA GLU A 279 -5.19 -20.95 0.89
C GLU A 279 -5.14 -19.42 0.74
N LYS A 280 -4.10 -18.87 0.09
CA LYS A 280 -4.00 -17.45 -0.22
C LYS A 280 -5.09 -16.99 -1.19
N LEU A 281 -5.37 -17.75 -2.25
CA LEU A 281 -6.47 -17.46 -3.18
C LEU A 281 -7.82 -17.37 -2.47
N LYS A 282 -8.07 -18.29 -1.53
CA LYS A 282 -9.28 -18.25 -0.70
C LYS A 282 -9.34 -16.98 0.16
N LEU A 283 -8.23 -16.56 0.76
CA LEU A 283 -8.17 -15.33 1.54
C LEU A 283 -8.40 -14.08 0.66
N LEU A 284 -7.78 -14.02 -0.52
CA LEU A 284 -8.03 -12.92 -1.47
C LEU A 284 -9.50 -12.81 -1.81
N TYR A 285 -10.17 -13.93 -2.06
CA TYR A 285 -11.61 -13.95 -2.32
C TYR A 285 -12.42 -13.50 -1.09
N GLU A 286 -12.17 -14.10 0.08
CA GLU A 286 -12.89 -13.79 1.33
C GLU A 286 -12.83 -12.30 1.70
N TYR A 287 -11.69 -11.65 1.45
CA TYR A 287 -11.47 -10.24 1.78
C TYR A 287 -11.68 -9.26 0.62
N GLY A 288 -12.15 -9.77 -0.53
CA GLY A 288 -12.60 -8.97 -1.67
C GLY A 288 -11.48 -8.42 -2.57
N PHE A 289 -10.28 -9.00 -2.50
CA PHE A 289 -9.16 -8.69 -3.37
C PHE A 289 -9.31 -9.24 -4.78
N ILE A 290 -10.14 -10.28 -4.97
CA ILE A 290 -10.51 -10.85 -6.27
C ILE A 290 -12.02 -11.10 -6.31
N THR A 291 -12.60 -11.22 -7.50
CA THR A 291 -14.04 -11.51 -7.63
C THR A 291 -14.34 -13.00 -7.45
N GLU A 292 -15.61 -13.34 -7.21
CA GLU A 292 -16.06 -14.74 -7.19
C GLU A 292 -15.74 -15.47 -8.50
N MET A 293 -15.94 -14.81 -9.65
CA MET A 293 -15.60 -15.38 -10.96
C MET A 293 -14.10 -15.67 -11.07
N ASP A 294 -13.25 -14.72 -10.64
CA ASP A 294 -11.79 -14.93 -10.65
C ASP A 294 -11.38 -16.13 -9.78
N TYR A 295 -11.99 -16.27 -8.61
CA TYR A 295 -11.74 -17.38 -7.70
C TYR A 295 -12.20 -18.71 -8.30
N LEU A 296 -13.43 -18.80 -8.80
CA LEU A 296 -13.99 -20.02 -9.39
C LEU A 296 -13.22 -20.46 -10.64
N ASP A 297 -12.81 -19.52 -11.50
CA ASP A 297 -12.01 -19.81 -12.68
C ASP A 297 -10.68 -20.47 -12.29
N VAL A 298 -9.95 -19.88 -11.33
CA VAL A 298 -8.69 -20.46 -10.85
C VAL A 298 -8.92 -21.81 -10.19
N MET A 299 -9.93 -21.93 -9.32
CA MET A 299 -10.18 -23.18 -8.60
C MET A 299 -10.63 -24.33 -9.52
N SER A 300 -11.11 -24.05 -10.72
CA SER A 300 -11.46 -25.08 -11.70
C SER A 300 -10.25 -25.94 -12.12
N TYR A 301 -9.02 -25.40 -12.09
CA TYR A 301 -7.80 -26.13 -12.43
C TYR A 301 -7.34 -27.14 -11.36
N LYS A 302 -7.94 -27.14 -10.17
CA LYS A 302 -7.57 -28.07 -9.09
C LYS A 302 -7.99 -29.51 -9.41
N GLU A 303 -9.05 -29.67 -10.19
CA GLU A 303 -9.64 -30.97 -10.52
C GLU A 303 -9.06 -31.58 -11.81
N GLU A 304 -8.16 -30.86 -12.49
CA GLU A 304 -7.42 -31.30 -13.70
C GLU A 304 -6.06 -31.93 -13.36
#